data_AF-K1LPI9-F1
#
_entry.id   AF-K1LPI9-F1
#
_cell.length_a   1.000
_cell.length_b   1.000
_cell.length_c   1.000
_cell.angle_alpha   90.00
_cell.angle_beta   90.00
_cell.angle_gamma   90.00
#
_symmetry.space_group_name_H-M   'P 1'
#
loop_
_entity.id
_entity.type
_entity.pdbx_description
1 polymer ?
#
loop_
_entity_poly.entity_id
_entity_poly.type
_entity_poly.pdbx_seq_one_letter_code
_entity_poly.pdbx_strand_id
1 'polypeptide(L)'
;MAGLLDDKPFINQLYVEMNDLLPFIQAENIVYQPVVVAGNIITAIGPAYAQFAIEVARALGYECPDQAYTSVIEDPNDESLYEFHLDQEDLAEFKRVFSKFLQD
;
A
#
# COMPACT_ATOMS: atom_id res chain seq x y z
N MET A 1 -2.99 15.47 3.37
CA MET A 1 -3.54 14.16 3.80
C MET A 1 -4.10 14.28 5.21
N ALA A 2 -4.89 13.30 5.68
CA ALA A 2 -5.59 13.38 6.97
C ALA A 2 -4.80 12.83 8.19
N GLY A 3 -3.55 12.37 8.00
CA GLY A 3 -2.68 11.87 9.09
C GLY A 3 -3.08 10.51 9.67
N LEU A 4 -3.98 9.78 9.02
CA LEU A 4 -4.57 8.54 9.56
C LEU A 4 -3.59 7.36 9.65
N LEU A 5 -2.46 7.43 8.94
CA LEU A 5 -1.48 6.36 8.80
C LEU A 5 -0.13 6.68 9.47
N ASP A 6 -0.01 7.85 10.11
CA ASP A 6 1.26 8.38 10.61
C ASP A 6 1.95 7.45 11.62
N ASP A 7 1.18 6.63 12.35
CA ASP A 7 1.66 5.72 13.40
C ASP A 7 1.24 4.26 13.15
N LYS A 8 0.90 3.89 11.92
CA LYS A 8 0.31 2.56 11.62
C LYS A 8 1.05 1.87 10.49
N PRO A 9 1.28 0.55 10.59
CA PRO A 9 1.72 -0.21 9.43
C PRO A 9 0.64 -0.14 8.34
N PHE A 10 1.06 0.05 7.09
CA PHE A 10 0.14 0.12 5.95
C PHE A 10 0.81 -0.40 4.68
N ILE A 11 0.04 -0.53 3.60
CA ILE A 11 0.56 -0.71 2.24
C ILE A 11 -0.08 0.30 1.29
N ASN A 12 0.65 0.70 0.24
CA ASN A 12 0.16 1.45 -0.90
C ASN A 12 0.76 0.90 -2.21
N GLN A 13 0.40 1.49 -3.35
CA GLN A 13 1.01 1.17 -4.65
C GLN A 13 1.62 2.40 -5.32
N LEU A 14 2.29 3.23 -4.53
CA LEU A 14 3.19 4.23 -5.08
C LEU A 14 4.55 3.60 -5.33
N TYR A 15 5.30 4.19 -6.27
CA TYR A 15 6.68 3.81 -6.49
C TYR A 15 7.53 4.13 -5.26
N VAL A 16 8.60 3.36 -5.02
CA VAL A 16 9.49 3.51 -3.87
C VAL A 16 10.01 4.93 -3.75
N GLU A 17 10.46 5.53 -4.86
CA GLU A 17 10.99 6.89 -4.86
C GLU A 17 9.92 7.93 -4.51
N MET A 18 8.64 7.67 -4.84
CA MET A 18 7.55 8.56 -4.44
C MET A 18 7.26 8.45 -2.95
N ASN A 19 7.29 7.23 -2.39
CA ASN A 19 7.15 7.01 -0.96
C ASN A 19 8.26 7.72 -0.17
N ASP A 20 9.50 7.64 -0.64
CA ASP A 20 10.66 8.26 0.01
C ASP A 20 10.68 9.80 -0.09
N LEU A 21 10.17 10.36 -1.19
CA LEU A 21 10.27 11.79 -1.46
C LEU A 21 9.07 12.61 -1.01
N LEU A 22 7.90 12.00 -0.84
CA LEU A 22 6.71 12.73 -0.39
C LEU A 22 6.73 12.82 1.15
N PRO A 23 6.91 14.02 1.74
CA PRO A 23 7.17 14.18 3.18
C PRO A 23 5.98 13.82 4.07
N PHE A 24 4.81 13.64 3.47
CA PHE A 24 3.59 13.24 4.17
C PHE A 24 3.40 11.72 4.23
N ILE A 25 4.27 10.93 3.59
CA ILE A 25 4.25 9.47 3.63
C ILE A 25 5.31 9.00 4.61
N GLN A 26 4.92 8.22 5.61
CA GLN A 26 5.85 7.56 6.52
C GLN A 26 6.30 6.25 5.89
N ALA A 27 7.29 6.30 5.00
CA ALA A 27 7.77 5.15 4.24
C ALA A 27 8.25 4.01 5.18
N GLU A 28 8.73 4.34 6.37
CA GLU A 28 9.14 3.38 7.40
C GLU A 28 7.99 2.49 7.92
N ASN A 29 6.73 2.91 7.71
CA ASN A 29 5.55 2.17 8.12
C ASN A 29 5.00 1.27 7.00
N ILE A 30 5.61 1.25 5.81
CA ILE A 30 5.16 0.41 4.70
C ILE A 30 5.52 -1.06 4.97
N VAL A 31 4.52 -1.94 4.82
CA VAL A 31 4.67 -3.39 4.94
C VAL A 31 4.24 -4.02 3.62
N TYR A 32 5.19 -4.60 2.88
CA TYR A 32 4.97 -5.20 1.56
C TYR A 32 4.20 -6.53 1.65
N GLN A 33 2.88 -6.39 1.79
CA GLN A 33 1.90 -7.48 1.82
C GLN A 33 0.65 -7.09 1.02
N PRO A 34 -0.12 -8.06 0.48
CA PRO A 34 -1.35 -7.77 -0.26
C PRO A 34 -2.35 -6.90 0.50
N VAL A 35 -2.49 -7.17 1.81
CA VAL A 35 -3.38 -6.49 2.73
C VAL A 35 -2.64 -6.33 4.06
N VAL A 36 -2.74 -5.15 4.65
CA VAL A 36 -2.20 -4.84 5.98
C VAL A 36 -3.36 -4.40 6.87
N VAL A 37 -3.49 -5.04 8.03
CA VAL A 37 -4.52 -4.74 9.04
C VAL A 37 -3.86 -4.13 10.27
N ALA A 38 -4.19 -2.88 10.57
CA ALA A 38 -3.69 -2.13 11.71
C ALA A 38 -4.87 -1.68 12.60
N GLY A 39 -5.28 -2.53 13.53
CA GLY A 39 -6.45 -2.28 14.37
C GLY A 39 -7.72 -2.22 13.54
N ASN A 40 -8.33 -1.03 13.42
CA ASN A 40 -9.54 -0.79 12.63
C ASN A 40 -9.26 -0.19 11.24
N ILE A 41 -7.99 -0.13 10.82
CA ILE A 41 -7.58 0.34 9.50
C ILE A 41 -7.10 -0.85 8.68
N ILE A 42 -7.64 -0.98 7.47
CA ILE A 42 -7.28 -2.01 6.50
C ILE A 42 -6.81 -1.29 5.25
N THR A 43 -5.58 -1.55 4.84
CA THR A 43 -5.01 -1.06 3.57
C THR A 43 -4.66 -2.23 2.66
N ALA A 44 -4.79 -2.05 1.36
CA ALA A 44 -4.52 -3.11 0.40
C ALA A 44 -4.02 -2.54 -0.92
N ILE A 45 -3.28 -3.35 -1.66
CA ILE A 45 -2.96 -3.08 -3.06
C ILE A 45 -4.17 -3.32 -3.96
N GLY A 46 -4.24 -2.66 -5.12
CA GLY A 46 -5.35 -2.82 -6.06
C GLY A 46 -5.68 -4.27 -6.43
N PRO A 47 -4.68 -5.12 -6.76
CA PRO A 47 -4.91 -6.53 -7.08
C PRO A 47 -5.44 -7.40 -5.92
N ALA A 48 -5.28 -6.96 -4.66
CA ALA A 48 -5.68 -7.73 -3.48
C ALA A 48 -7.15 -7.48 -3.06
N TYR A 49 -8.01 -7.07 -3.99
CA TYR A 49 -9.40 -6.69 -3.73
C TYR A 49 -10.21 -7.78 -2.99
N ALA A 50 -9.93 -9.05 -3.25
CA ALA A 50 -10.62 -10.16 -2.63
C ALA A 50 -10.18 -10.38 -1.17
N GLN A 51 -8.86 -10.40 -0.94
CA GLN A 51 -8.29 -10.46 0.41
C GLN A 51 -8.76 -9.27 1.25
N PHE A 52 -8.79 -8.07 0.65
CA PHE A 52 -9.32 -6.87 1.29
C PHE A 52 -10.78 -7.05 1.70
N ALA A 53 -11.63 -7.56 0.80
CA ALA A 53 -13.04 -7.81 1.10
C ALA A 53 -13.22 -8.84 2.23
N ILE A 54 -12.38 -9.87 2.28
CA ILE A 54 -12.37 -10.86 3.35
C ILE A 54 -12.03 -10.20 4.69
N GLU A 55 -10.98 -9.37 4.75
CA GLU A 55 -10.58 -8.67 5.96
C GLU A 55 -11.65 -7.66 6.43
N VAL A 56 -12.30 -6.96 5.50
CA VAL A 56 -13.44 -6.08 5.82
C VAL A 56 -14.61 -6.88 6.41
N ALA A 57 -14.96 -8.02 5.83
CA ALA A 57 -16.03 -8.87 6.36
C ALA A 57 -15.72 -9.35 7.78
N ARG A 58 -14.47 -9.79 8.02
CA ARG A 58 -13.99 -10.20 9.35
C ARG A 58 -14.03 -9.05 10.36
N ALA A 59 -13.58 -7.85 9.96
CA ALA A 59 -13.62 -6.67 10.81
C ALA A 59 -15.04 -6.26 11.21
N LEU A 60 -16.05 -6.60 10.40
CA LEU A 60 -17.47 -6.40 10.70
C LEU A 60 -18.12 -7.55 11.50
N GLY A 61 -17.35 -8.57 11.88
CA GLY A 61 -17.80 -9.69 12.71
C GLY A 61 -18.41 -10.85 11.93
N TYR A 62 -18.24 -10.91 10.60
CA TYR A 62 -18.65 -12.06 9.80
C TYR A 62 -17.58 -13.14 9.79
N GLU A 63 -17.99 -14.40 9.90
CA GLU A 63 -17.11 -15.53 9.60
C GLU A 63 -16.88 -15.61 8.09
N CYS A 64 -15.64 -15.41 7.66
CA CYS A 64 -15.26 -15.44 6.25
C CYS A 64 -13.96 -16.26 6.08
N PRO A 65 -13.98 -17.42 5.40
CA PRO A 65 -12.78 -18.21 5.17
C PRO A 65 -11.86 -17.57 4.12
N ASP A 66 -10.56 -17.87 4.17
CA ASP A 66 -9.59 -17.35 3.19
C ASP A 66 -9.94 -17.75 1.75
N GLN A 67 -10.57 -18.90 1.56
CA GLN A 67 -11.01 -19.43 0.27
C GLN A 67 -12.40 -18.94 -0.15
N ALA A 68 -12.98 -17.96 0.55
CA ALA A 68 -14.26 -17.36 0.15
C ALA A 68 -14.20 -16.78 -1.28
N TYR A 69 -12.99 -16.45 -1.74
CA TYR A 69 -12.73 -16.04 -3.11
C TYR A 69 -11.35 -16.53 -3.56
N THR A 70 -11.24 -17.10 -4.77
CA THR A 70 -9.96 -17.47 -5.38
C THR A 70 -9.39 -16.28 -6.14
N SER A 71 -8.71 -15.35 -5.45
CA SER A 71 -7.85 -14.36 -6.12
C SER A 71 -6.45 -14.95 -6.29
N VAL A 72 -5.79 -14.56 -7.39
CA VAL A 72 -4.48 -15.10 -7.77
C VAL A 72 -3.45 -14.00 -7.54
N ILE A 73 -3.01 -13.85 -6.29
CA ILE A 73 -1.64 -13.39 -6.07
C ILE A 73 -0.83 -14.68 -6.01
N GLU A 74 -0.01 -14.91 -7.03
CA GLU A 74 0.67 -16.19 -7.25
C GLU A 74 1.60 -16.55 -6.09
N ASP A 75 2.34 -15.55 -5.57
CA ASP A 75 3.09 -15.66 -4.32
C ASP A 75 2.90 -14.39 -3.47
N PRO A 76 2.15 -14.44 -2.37
CA PRO A 76 1.93 -13.27 -1.52
C PRO A 76 3.20 -12.75 -0.84
N ASN A 77 4.30 -13.50 -0.83
CA ASN A 77 5.56 -13.10 -0.22
C ASN A 77 6.59 -12.57 -1.23
N ASP A 78 6.26 -12.56 -2.52
CA ASP A 78 7.13 -11.97 -3.53
C ASP A 78 7.00 -10.44 -3.49
N GLU A 79 7.96 -9.80 -2.82
CA GLU A 79 8.02 -8.34 -2.67
C GLU A 79 8.05 -7.59 -4.01
N SER A 80 8.54 -8.22 -5.09
CA SER A 80 8.56 -7.60 -6.42
C SER A 80 7.17 -7.37 -7.02
N LEU A 81 6.14 -8.01 -6.47
CA LEU A 81 4.74 -7.75 -6.82
C LEU A 81 4.21 -6.44 -6.20
N TYR A 82 4.97 -5.84 -5.29
CA TYR A 82 4.56 -4.69 -4.47
C TYR A 82 5.55 -3.52 -4.56
N GLU A 83 6.82 -3.80 -4.77
CA GLU A 83 7.90 -2.82 -4.86
C GLU A 83 8.16 -2.43 -6.33
N PHE A 84 7.67 -1.26 -6.71
CA PHE A 84 7.88 -0.70 -8.05
C PHE A 84 8.82 0.50 -7.99
N HIS A 85 9.79 0.55 -8.91
CA HIS A 85 10.75 1.65 -9.02
C HIS A 85 10.51 2.49 -10.26
N LEU A 86 10.62 3.81 -10.11
CA LEU A 86 10.70 4.72 -11.26
C LEU A 86 12.06 4.58 -11.92
N ASP A 87 12.08 4.67 -13.24
CA ASP A 87 13.34 4.91 -13.93
C ASP A 87 13.81 6.36 -13.75
N GLN A 88 14.99 6.69 -14.31
CA GLN A 88 15.58 8.01 -14.15
C GLN A 88 14.77 9.13 -14.82
N GLU A 89 14.11 8.83 -15.94
CA GLU A 89 13.31 9.81 -16.69
C GLU A 89 12.02 10.11 -15.94
N ASP A 90 11.31 9.06 -15.51
CA ASP A 90 10.07 9.18 -14.76
C ASP A 90 10.31 9.82 -13.38
N LEU A 91 11.42 9.52 -12.72
CA LEU A 91 11.81 10.17 -11.46
C LEU A 91 12.08 11.67 -11.65
N ALA A 92 12.74 12.05 -12.75
CA ALA A 92 12.99 13.46 -13.06
C ALA A 92 11.68 14.20 -13.37
N GLU A 93 10.77 13.56 -14.12
CA GLU A 93 9.44 14.10 -14.37
C GLU A 93 8.64 14.25 -13.07
N PHE A 94 8.60 13.22 -12.23
CA PHE A 94 7.92 13.28 -10.93
C PHE A 94 8.42 14.46 -10.10
N LYS A 95 9.75 14.61 -9.94
CA LYS A 95 10.34 15.73 -9.19
C LYS A 95 9.98 17.10 -9.79
N ARG A 96 9.92 17.20 -11.11
CA ARG A 96 9.53 18.44 -11.80
C ARG A 96 8.06 18.78 -11.54
N VAL A 97 7.16 17.83 -11.76
CA VAL A 97 5.70 18.01 -11.68
C VAL A 97 5.26 18.26 -10.23
N PHE A 98 5.81 17.50 -9.28
CA PHE A 98 5.42 17.55 -7.87
C PHE A 98 6.36 18.42 -7.02
N SER A 99 7.24 19.20 -7.62
CA SER A 99 8.24 20.05 -6.94
C SER A 99 7.72 20.85 -5.74
N LYS A 100 6.47 21.33 -5.79
CA LYS A 100 5.82 22.08 -4.70
C LYS A 100 5.50 21.25 -3.45
N PHE A 101 5.43 19.94 -3.59
CA PHE A 101 5.08 18.99 -2.53
C PHE A 101 6.31 18.27 -1.96
N LEU A 102 7.49 18.44 -2.57
CA LEU A 102 8.75 17.82 -2.16
C LEU A 102 9.61 18.73 -1.26
N GLN A 103 9.04 19.87 -0.84
CA GLN A 103 9.70 20.81 0.07
C GLN A 103 9.05 20.65 1.44
N ASP A 104 9.89 20.51 2.48
CA ASP A 104 9.48 20.44 3.88
C ASP A 104 8.72 21.70 4.34
#